data_AF-A0A7W4LQA1-F1
#
_entry.id   AF-A0A7W4LQA1-F1
#
_cell.length_a   1.000
_cell.length_b   1.000
_cell.length_c   1.000
_cell.angle_alpha   90.00
_cell.angle_beta   90.00
_cell.angle_gamma   90.00
#
_symmetry.space_group_name_H-M   'P 1'
#
loop_
_entity.id
_entity.type
_entity.pdbx_description
1 polymer ?
#
loop_
_entity_poly.entity_id
_entity_poly.type
_entity_poly.pdbx_seq_one_letter_code
_entity_poly.pdbx_strand_id
1 'polypeptide(L)'
;MRLSRATGWVGILVGLMVTVGASAAPGGYETEEQESRALLETAVTYYSEHKEKALPVFSRQGPFVRGNHYVYVLDLNGVMLASGGPSAILIGSNLLEQLPPDLKKSFDEALKVKEGQGIQEAEYRWSNWQTGRLERKRVLFQRVDDVLLGVGYFISKASATQAQDLLGKAVAAVASGPQQTFAAINSESLAFLQDDLYVFVVDMSTSRFVAHGYNPRLVGTDFRRVKDPQGNPVGEAMLAAAKKSSAGEYDYHWGNPLSHKVERKHTYFRRVGEYLVNVGYYEKTGD
;
A
#
# COMPACT_ATOMS: atom_id res chain seq x y z
N MET A 1 -12.50 7.03 45.09
CA MET A 1 -12.78 6.32 43.83
C MET A 1 -11.97 6.97 42.72
N ARG A 2 -10.87 6.34 42.28
CA ARG A 2 -10.10 6.76 41.10
C ARG A 2 -10.39 5.75 39.99
N LEU A 3 -11.04 6.19 38.93
CA LEU A 3 -11.26 5.40 37.71
C LEU A 3 -9.99 5.45 36.87
N SER A 4 -9.31 4.30 36.78
CA SER A 4 -8.21 4.05 35.83
C SER A 4 -8.81 3.85 34.44
N ARG A 5 -8.39 4.66 33.46
CA ARG A 5 -8.67 4.42 32.04
C ARG A 5 -7.54 3.55 31.48
N ALA A 6 -7.85 2.29 31.20
CA ALA A 6 -7.01 1.41 30.42
C ALA A 6 -7.19 1.74 28.92
N THR A 7 -6.18 2.34 28.30
CA THR A 7 -6.03 2.38 26.84
C THR A 7 -5.17 1.19 26.42
N GLY A 8 -5.82 0.11 26.00
CA GLY A 8 -5.16 -1.02 25.35
C GLY A 8 -4.79 -0.65 23.92
N TRP A 9 -3.49 -0.59 23.62
CA TRP A 9 -2.99 -0.53 22.26
C TRP A 9 -2.84 -1.97 21.76
N VAL A 10 -3.64 -2.33 20.76
CA VAL A 10 -3.56 -3.62 20.08
C VAL A 10 -2.27 -3.60 19.25
N GLY A 11 -1.31 -4.44 19.63
CA GLY A 11 -0.10 -4.69 18.85
C GLY A 11 -0.44 -5.37 17.53
N ILE A 12 0.10 -4.85 16.44
CA ILE A 12 0.00 -5.45 15.10
C ILE A 12 1.43 -5.60 14.57
N LEU A 13 1.77 -6.82 14.15
CA LEU A 13 3.02 -7.18 13.50
C LEU A 13 3.22 -6.35 12.22
N VAL A 14 4.41 -5.74 12.06
CA VAL A 14 4.78 -4.94 10.89
C VAL A 14 6.10 -5.45 10.34
N GLY A 15 6.05 -6.12 9.19
CA GLY A 15 7.24 -6.35 8.37
C GLY A 15 7.57 -5.07 7.60
N LEU A 16 8.79 -4.57 7.77
CA LEU A 16 9.36 -3.45 7.05
C LEU A 16 10.33 -3.97 5.98
N MET A 17 10.28 -3.41 4.78
CA MET A 17 11.36 -3.53 3.79
C MET A 17 12.07 -2.17 3.70
N VAL A 18 13.31 -2.09 4.17
CA VAL A 18 14.21 -0.97 3.86
C VAL A 18 14.99 -1.35 2.62
N THR A 19 14.71 -0.69 1.51
CA THR A 19 15.62 -0.70 0.35
C THR A 19 16.52 0.51 0.44
N VAL A 20 17.81 0.29 0.71
CA VAL A 20 18.84 1.32 0.60
C VAL A 20 19.32 1.36 -0.85
N GLY A 21 18.94 2.40 -1.58
CA GLY A 21 19.32 2.61 -2.98
C GLY A 21 18.15 3.12 -3.81
N ALA A 22 18.44 3.89 -4.86
CA ALA A 22 17.44 4.42 -5.79
C ALA A 22 16.70 3.27 -6.50
N SER A 23 15.59 2.83 -5.90
CA SER A 23 14.66 1.89 -6.52
C SER A 23 13.55 2.72 -7.15
N ALA A 24 13.54 2.78 -8.49
CA ALA A 24 12.39 3.28 -9.23
C ALA A 24 11.11 2.61 -8.67
N ALA A 25 10.14 3.43 -8.23
CA ALA A 25 8.91 2.90 -7.68
C ALA A 25 8.24 1.96 -8.72
N PRO A 26 7.71 0.80 -8.30
CA PRO A 26 6.86 0.02 -9.18
C PRO A 26 5.66 0.88 -9.53
N GLY A 27 5.41 1.07 -10.83
CA GLY A 27 4.61 2.19 -11.36
C GLY A 27 3.20 2.32 -10.78
N GLY A 28 2.63 3.52 -10.85
CA GLY A 28 1.29 3.88 -10.34
C GLY A 28 1.24 4.94 -9.24
N TYR A 29 2.41 5.46 -8.82
CA TYR A 29 2.56 6.49 -7.79
C TYR A 29 3.54 7.59 -8.18
N GLU A 30 3.86 7.71 -9.47
CA GLU A 30 4.86 8.65 -9.97
C GLU A 30 4.51 10.09 -9.61
N THR A 31 3.22 10.45 -9.66
CA THR A 31 2.74 11.79 -9.28
C THR A 31 2.89 12.03 -7.78
N GLU A 32 2.42 11.12 -6.93
CA GLU A 32 2.55 11.24 -5.47
C GLU A 32 4.02 11.28 -5.02
N GLU A 33 4.88 10.50 -5.69
CA GLU A 33 6.32 10.54 -5.45
C GLU A 33 6.93 11.87 -5.87
N GLN A 34 6.61 12.36 -7.08
CA GLN A 34 7.09 13.65 -7.58
C GLN A 34 6.64 14.82 -6.70
N GLU A 35 5.37 14.83 -6.27
CA GLU A 35 4.83 15.84 -5.36
C GLU A 35 5.52 15.78 -3.99
N SER A 36 5.69 14.58 -3.43
CA SER A 36 6.38 14.39 -2.14
C SER A 36 7.84 14.83 -2.21
N ARG A 37 8.53 14.51 -3.32
CA ARG A 37 9.92 14.87 -3.57
C ARG A 37 10.07 16.38 -3.68
N ALA A 38 9.27 17.02 -4.52
CA ALA A 38 9.30 18.48 -4.69
C ALA A 38 8.98 19.21 -3.38
N LEU A 39 8.03 18.70 -2.58
CA LEU A 39 7.71 19.25 -1.28
C LEU A 39 8.87 19.10 -0.29
N LEU A 40 9.53 17.94 -0.27
CA LEU A 40 10.70 17.69 0.57
C LEU A 40 11.87 18.60 0.19
N GLU A 41 12.19 18.73 -1.10
CA GLU A 41 13.26 19.60 -1.60
C GLU A 41 13.01 21.07 -1.21
N THR A 42 11.77 21.53 -1.33
CA THR A 42 11.36 22.87 -0.90
C THR A 42 11.54 23.03 0.61
N ALA A 43 11.17 22.03 1.41
CA ALA A 43 11.32 22.04 2.86
C ALA A 43 12.79 22.03 3.31
N VAL A 44 13.62 21.20 2.67
CA VAL A 44 15.07 21.13 2.89
C VAL A 44 15.73 22.48 2.62
N THR A 45 15.37 23.12 1.50
CA THR A 45 15.86 24.46 1.15
C THR A 45 15.44 25.48 2.21
N TYR A 46 14.15 25.49 2.56
CA TYR A 46 13.61 26.42 3.54
C TYR A 46 14.24 26.25 4.94
N TYR A 47 14.43 25.01 5.40
CA TYR A 47 15.09 24.72 6.67
C TYR A 47 16.57 25.10 6.63
N SER A 48 17.26 24.89 5.51
CA SER A 48 18.68 25.28 5.37
C SER A 48 18.90 26.79 5.55
N GLU A 49 17.96 27.60 5.06
CA GLU A 49 17.99 29.07 5.16
C GLU A 49 17.52 29.61 6.51
N HIS A 50 16.51 28.97 7.12
CA HIS A 50 15.80 29.52 8.28
C HIS A 50 16.05 28.77 9.59
N LYS A 51 16.62 27.57 9.52
CA LYS A 51 16.92 26.66 10.64
C LYS A 51 15.70 26.47 11.56
N GLU A 52 15.88 26.55 12.87
CA GLU A 52 14.82 26.35 13.88
C GLU A 52 13.57 27.23 13.64
N LYS A 53 13.70 28.40 13.01
CA LYS A 53 12.55 29.27 12.67
C LYS A 53 11.61 28.62 11.65
N ALA A 54 12.04 27.59 10.94
CA ALA A 54 11.20 26.81 10.03
C ALA A 54 10.27 25.84 10.74
N LEU A 55 10.61 25.35 11.95
CA LEU A 55 9.80 24.38 12.69
C LEU A 55 8.34 24.84 12.91
N PRO A 56 8.05 26.06 13.41
CA PRO A 56 6.67 26.53 13.54
C PRO A 56 5.98 26.75 12.19
N VAL A 57 6.73 26.92 11.10
CA VAL A 57 6.18 27.03 9.74
C VAL A 57 5.73 25.65 9.25
N PHE A 58 6.50 24.61 9.52
CA PHE A 58 6.13 23.22 9.22
C PHE A 58 5.00 22.70 10.09
N SER A 59 4.83 23.20 11.32
CA SER A 59 3.80 22.74 12.26
C SER A 59 2.41 23.37 12.08
N ARG A 60 2.17 24.08 10.97
CA ARG A 60 0.88 24.73 10.69
C ARG A 60 0.46 24.51 9.25
N GLN A 61 -0.83 24.73 8.99
CA GLN A 61 -1.36 24.77 7.63
C GLN A 61 -0.64 25.85 6.82
N GLY A 62 -0.31 25.55 5.56
CA GLY A 62 0.49 26.43 4.72
C GLY A 62 1.17 25.68 3.57
N PRO A 63 2.25 26.24 3.00
CA PRO A 63 2.85 25.72 1.76
C PRO A 63 3.47 24.32 1.90
N PHE A 64 3.71 23.87 3.13
CA PHE A 64 4.31 22.57 3.47
C PHE A 64 3.27 21.48 3.79
N VAL A 65 1.99 21.73 3.51
CA VAL A 65 0.88 20.80 3.69
C VAL A 65 0.00 20.82 2.44
N ARG A 66 -0.11 19.67 1.76
CA ARG A 66 -0.92 19.47 0.55
C ARG A 66 -1.63 18.12 0.64
N GLY A 67 -2.86 18.12 1.15
CA GLY A 67 -3.63 16.89 1.34
C GLY A 67 -2.88 15.90 2.25
N ASN A 68 -2.47 14.76 1.70
CA ASN A 68 -1.69 13.73 2.42
C ASN A 68 -0.19 13.96 2.41
N HIS A 69 0.32 14.90 1.60
CA HIS A 69 1.72 15.26 1.53
C HIS A 69 1.99 16.39 2.55
N TYR A 70 2.72 16.10 3.61
CA TYR A 70 3.10 17.10 4.60
C TYR A 70 4.50 16.85 5.13
N VAL A 71 5.17 17.95 5.46
CA VAL A 71 6.50 17.92 6.09
C VAL A 71 6.36 17.53 7.56
N TYR A 72 7.26 16.68 8.02
CA TYR A 72 7.57 16.49 9.44
C TYR A 72 9.08 16.53 9.65
N VAL A 73 9.48 16.88 10.86
CA VAL A 73 10.88 17.02 11.25
C VAL A 73 11.13 16.22 12.51
N LEU A 74 12.22 15.45 12.51
CA LEU A 74 12.71 14.68 13.65
C LEU A 74 14.12 15.15 14.01
N ASP A 75 14.46 15.16 15.28
CA ASP A 75 15.88 15.18 15.69
C ASP A 75 16.52 13.80 15.47
N LEU A 76 17.84 13.71 15.62
CA LEU A 76 18.57 12.44 15.49
C LEU A 76 18.32 11.43 16.63
N ASN A 77 17.60 11.82 17.68
CA ASN A 77 17.16 10.94 18.76
C ASN A 77 15.75 10.38 18.52
N GLY A 78 15.10 10.77 17.42
CA GLY A 78 13.76 10.33 17.05
C GLY A 78 12.63 11.15 17.68
N VAL A 79 12.92 12.32 18.25
CA VAL A 79 11.92 13.26 18.77
C VAL A 79 11.32 14.05 17.62
N MET A 80 9.99 14.09 17.53
CA MET A 80 9.31 14.91 16.52
C MET A 80 9.33 16.38 16.89
N LEU A 81 10.02 17.20 16.10
CA LEU A 81 10.18 18.63 16.31
C LEU A 81 9.07 19.44 15.62
N ALA A 82 8.59 18.97 14.47
CA ALA A 82 7.53 19.64 13.73
C ALA A 82 6.73 18.66 12.87
N SER A 83 5.46 18.97 12.61
CA SER A 83 4.65 18.25 11.62
C SER A 83 3.41 19.05 11.23
N GLY A 84 3.17 19.18 9.92
CA GLY A 84 2.04 19.97 9.40
C GLY A 84 0.75 19.18 9.16
N GLY A 85 0.85 17.86 9.23
CA GLY A 85 -0.28 16.97 9.02
C GLY A 85 -0.88 16.47 10.32
N PRO A 86 -1.78 15.46 10.20
CA PRO A 86 -2.03 14.48 11.22
C PRO A 86 -1.02 14.39 12.37
N SER A 87 0.20 13.93 12.08
CA SER A 87 1.22 13.65 13.10
C SER A 87 1.66 14.83 13.96
N ALA A 88 1.12 16.05 13.80
CA ALA A 88 1.29 17.15 14.74
C ALA A 88 1.00 16.78 16.21
N ILE A 89 0.10 15.81 16.48
CA ILE A 89 -0.13 15.27 17.83
C ILE A 89 1.14 14.65 18.46
N LEU A 90 2.08 14.20 17.63
CA LEU A 90 3.31 13.53 18.06
C LEU A 90 4.46 14.52 18.31
N ILE A 91 4.28 15.82 18.09
CA ILE A 91 5.32 16.82 18.36
C ILE A 91 5.73 16.74 19.85
N GLY A 92 7.04 16.67 20.09
CA GLY A 92 7.66 16.47 21.41
C GLY A 92 7.77 15.01 21.85
N SER A 93 7.17 14.06 21.11
CA SER A 93 7.26 12.64 21.42
C SER A 93 8.49 12.00 20.79
N ASN A 94 9.15 11.11 21.54
CA ASN A 94 10.16 10.22 20.97
C ASN A 94 9.48 9.02 20.29
N LEU A 95 9.63 8.91 18.96
CA LEU A 95 9.01 7.83 18.20
C LEU A 95 9.69 6.48 18.44
N LEU A 96 10.99 6.41 18.69
CA LEU A 96 11.70 5.14 18.95
C LEU A 96 11.17 4.39 20.19
N GLU A 97 10.53 5.09 21.12
CA GLU A 97 9.93 4.51 22.32
C GLU A 97 8.53 3.93 22.05
N GLN A 98 7.87 4.39 21.00
CA GLN A 98 6.48 4.06 20.67
C GLN A 98 6.37 3.05 19.52
N LEU A 99 7.43 2.87 18.73
CA LEU A 99 7.43 1.96 17.59
C LEU A 99 7.61 0.50 18.04
N PRO A 100 6.94 -0.46 17.39
CA PRO A 100 7.17 -1.89 17.63
C PRO A 100 8.61 -2.29 17.25
N PRO A 101 9.17 -3.38 17.82
CA PRO A 101 10.58 -3.75 17.67
C PRO A 101 11.08 -3.78 16.22
N ASP A 102 10.28 -4.35 15.31
CA ASP A 102 10.63 -4.49 13.89
C ASP A 102 10.78 -3.13 13.20
N LEU A 103 9.92 -2.18 13.54
CA LEU A 103 9.95 -0.82 12.97
C LEU A 103 11.02 0.04 13.64
N LYS A 104 11.28 -0.19 14.93
CA LYS A 104 12.28 0.53 15.72
C LYS A 104 13.68 0.39 15.14
N LYS A 105 14.10 -0.83 14.75
CA LYS A 105 15.45 -1.08 14.21
C LYS A 105 15.73 -0.23 12.97
N SER A 106 14.80 -0.23 12.03
CA SER A 106 15.02 0.46 10.77
C SER A 106 14.78 1.96 10.86
N PHE A 107 13.93 2.41 11.78
CA PHE A 107 13.86 3.82 12.12
C PHE A 107 15.17 4.32 12.74
N ASP A 108 15.80 3.52 13.60
CA ASP A 108 17.13 3.78 14.16
C ASP A 108 18.23 3.81 13.06
N GLU A 109 18.12 2.95 12.04
CA GLU A 109 18.99 3.02 10.86
C GLU A 109 18.77 4.30 10.04
N ALA A 110 17.51 4.73 9.84
CA ALA A 110 17.19 5.97 9.13
C ALA A 110 17.75 7.22 9.84
N LEU A 111 17.71 7.25 11.18
CA LEU A 111 18.31 8.33 12.00
C LEU A 111 19.84 8.43 11.87
N LYS A 112 20.51 7.36 11.46
CA LYS A 112 21.97 7.30 11.27
C LYS A 112 22.44 7.73 9.88
N VAL A 113 21.52 8.06 8.98
CA VAL A 113 21.85 8.64 7.66
C VAL A 113 22.75 9.85 7.85
N LYS A 114 23.80 9.94 7.03
CA LYS A 114 24.77 11.03 7.07
C LYS A 114 24.30 12.17 6.17
N GLU A 115 24.64 13.38 6.57
CA GLU A 115 24.46 14.55 5.72
C GLU A 115 25.23 14.38 4.40
N GLY A 116 24.69 14.91 3.31
CA GLY A 116 25.26 14.78 1.97
C GLY A 116 24.92 13.46 1.25
N GLN A 117 24.22 12.51 1.88
CA GLN A 117 23.72 11.30 1.20
C GLN A 117 22.49 11.55 0.31
N GLY A 118 21.95 12.77 0.30
CA GLY A 118 20.78 13.15 -0.47
C GLY A 118 19.48 12.55 0.09
N ILE A 119 18.42 12.59 -0.73
CA ILE A 119 17.11 12.04 -0.37
C ILE A 119 17.19 10.52 -0.26
N GLN A 120 16.81 10.00 0.90
CA GLN A 120 16.61 8.59 1.18
C GLN A 120 15.11 8.25 1.10
N GLU A 121 14.81 6.96 1.07
CA GLU A 121 13.44 6.46 1.03
C GLU A 121 13.23 5.29 1.99
N ALA A 122 12.01 5.18 2.49
CA ALA A 122 11.56 4.05 3.30
C ALA A 122 10.07 3.80 3.11
N GLU A 123 9.64 2.56 3.28
CA GLU A 123 8.23 2.18 3.26
C GLU A 123 7.85 1.44 4.53
N TYR A 124 6.82 1.89 5.21
CA TYR A 124 6.28 1.26 6.43
C TYR A 124 4.76 1.30 6.43
N ARG A 125 4.13 0.62 7.39
CA ARG A 125 2.70 0.73 7.61
C ARG A 125 2.38 1.80 8.65
N TRP A 126 1.49 2.73 8.33
CA TRP A 126 1.09 3.83 9.22
C TRP A 126 -0.42 4.02 9.23
N SER A 127 -0.93 4.54 10.34
CA SER A 127 -2.35 4.87 10.43
C SER A 127 -2.66 6.02 9.47
N ASN A 128 -3.48 5.75 8.45
CA ASN A 128 -4.10 6.75 7.61
C ASN A 128 -5.35 7.28 8.32
N TRP A 129 -5.32 8.54 8.71
CA TRP A 129 -6.38 9.14 9.52
C TRP A 129 -7.63 9.49 8.71
N GLN A 130 -7.50 9.58 7.38
CA GLN A 130 -8.63 9.79 6.51
C GLN A 130 -9.49 8.52 6.41
N THR A 131 -8.85 7.35 6.42
CA THR A 131 -9.52 6.05 6.29
C THR A 131 -9.70 5.33 7.62
N GLY A 132 -8.95 5.73 8.65
CA GLY A 132 -8.87 5.06 9.95
C GLY A 132 -8.08 3.75 9.94
N ARG A 133 -7.31 3.47 8.88
CA ARG A 133 -6.70 2.16 8.63
C ARG A 133 -5.19 2.21 8.70
N LEU A 134 -4.60 1.06 9.01
CA LEU A 134 -3.16 0.86 8.85
C LEU A 134 -2.85 0.58 7.37
N GLU A 135 -2.23 1.54 6.69
CA GLU A 135 -1.93 1.49 5.25
C GLU A 135 -0.42 1.61 5.00
N ARG A 136 0.04 1.10 3.86
CA ARG A 136 1.43 1.31 3.45
C ARG A 136 1.66 2.79 3.15
N LYS A 137 2.75 3.32 3.68
CA LYS A 137 3.20 4.69 3.53
C LYS A 137 4.63 4.66 3.01
N ARG A 138 4.88 5.30 1.88
CA ARG A 138 6.23 5.61 1.41
C ARG A 138 6.62 6.98 1.90
N VAL A 139 7.86 7.10 2.34
CA VAL A 139 8.44 8.33 2.86
C VAL A 139 9.74 8.59 2.12
N LEU A 140 9.89 9.83 1.69
CA LEU A 140 11.15 10.43 1.29
C LEU A 140 11.66 11.26 2.46
N PHE A 141 12.94 11.14 2.79
CA PHE A 141 13.52 11.91 3.88
C PHE A 141 14.96 12.31 3.59
N GLN A 142 15.39 13.44 4.13
CA GLN A 142 16.74 13.92 3.99
C GLN A 142 17.23 14.52 5.30
N ARG A 143 18.49 14.22 5.63
CA ARG A 143 19.19 14.85 6.73
C ARG A 143 19.71 16.24 6.33
N VAL A 144 19.47 17.21 7.20
CA VAL A 144 20.04 18.57 7.14
C VAL A 144 20.51 18.90 8.56
N ASP A 145 21.81 19.14 8.73
CA ASP A 145 22.44 19.31 10.05
C ASP A 145 22.12 18.15 11.04
N ASP A 146 21.34 18.46 12.09
CA ASP A 146 20.94 17.62 13.20
C ASP A 146 19.46 17.19 13.15
N VAL A 147 18.81 17.37 12.00
CA VAL A 147 17.42 16.94 11.80
C VAL A 147 17.23 16.08 10.55
N LEU A 148 16.21 15.23 10.58
CA LEU A 148 15.62 14.60 9.41
C LEU A 148 14.33 15.31 9.03
N LEU A 149 14.26 15.81 7.80
CA LEU A 149 13.01 16.24 7.19
C LEU A 149 12.42 15.09 6.40
N GLY A 150 11.13 14.82 6.57
CA GLY A 150 10.42 13.77 5.86
C GLY A 150 9.10 14.24 5.25
N VAL A 151 8.77 13.70 4.10
CA VAL A 151 7.46 13.81 3.44
C VAL A 151 7.07 12.42 2.98
N GLY A 152 5.80 12.03 3.15
CA GLY A 152 5.35 10.73 2.66
C GLY A 152 3.90 10.70 2.25
N TYR A 153 3.57 9.65 1.51
CA TYR A 153 2.26 9.42 0.91
C TYR A 153 1.81 7.97 1.13
N PHE A 154 0.50 7.79 1.20
CA PHE A 154 -0.08 6.45 1.33
C PHE A 154 -0.16 5.77 -0.03
N ILE A 155 0.32 4.54 -0.08
CA ILE A 155 0.17 3.62 -1.20
C ILE A 155 -1.19 2.94 -1.01
N SER A 156 -2.25 3.49 -1.62
CA SER A 156 -3.64 3.14 -1.29
C SER A 156 -4.39 2.29 -2.33
N LYS A 157 -3.86 2.10 -3.55
CA LYS A 157 -4.42 1.19 -4.57
C LYS A 157 -3.33 0.52 -5.42
N ALA A 158 -3.44 -0.78 -5.69
CA ALA A 158 -2.50 -1.43 -6.58
C ALA A 158 -2.56 -0.85 -8.00
N SER A 159 -1.43 -0.84 -8.69
CA SER A 159 -1.34 -0.41 -10.08
C SER A 159 -1.58 -1.54 -11.06
N ALA A 160 -1.78 -1.19 -12.34
CA ALA A 160 -1.83 -2.15 -13.44
C ALA A 160 -0.58 -3.05 -13.49
N THR A 161 0.61 -2.46 -13.34
CA THR A 161 1.89 -3.18 -13.32
C THR A 161 1.95 -4.18 -12.17
N GLN A 162 1.56 -3.76 -10.95
CA GLN A 162 1.53 -4.66 -9.79
C GLN A 162 0.55 -5.82 -9.98
N ALA A 163 -0.60 -5.58 -10.61
CA ALA A 163 -1.56 -6.63 -10.95
C ALA A 163 -0.99 -7.64 -11.95
N GLN A 164 -0.29 -7.17 -12.99
CA GLN A 164 0.36 -8.03 -13.98
C GLN A 164 1.51 -8.85 -13.37
N ASP A 165 2.31 -8.26 -12.49
CA ASP A 165 3.40 -8.95 -11.78
C ASP A 165 2.87 -10.07 -10.87
N LEU A 166 1.82 -9.78 -10.10
CA LEU A 166 1.19 -10.79 -9.25
C LEU A 166 0.52 -11.89 -10.10
N LEU A 167 -0.13 -11.53 -11.21
CA LEU A 167 -0.67 -12.51 -12.15
C LEU A 167 0.42 -13.43 -12.69
N GLY A 168 1.57 -12.88 -13.09
CA GLY A 168 2.71 -13.67 -13.57
C GLY A 168 3.21 -14.67 -12.54
N LYS A 169 3.37 -14.23 -11.28
CA LYS A 169 3.76 -15.10 -10.15
C LYS A 169 2.73 -16.20 -9.90
N ALA A 170 1.44 -15.85 -9.87
CA ALA A 170 0.36 -16.79 -9.64
C ALA A 170 0.25 -17.83 -10.77
N VAL A 171 0.41 -17.41 -12.03
CA VAL A 171 0.42 -18.30 -13.20
C VAL A 171 1.55 -19.32 -13.10
N ALA A 172 2.76 -18.88 -12.76
CA ALA A 172 3.91 -19.78 -12.61
C ALA A 172 3.71 -20.79 -11.45
N ALA A 173 3.15 -20.33 -10.32
CA ALA A 173 2.85 -21.17 -9.17
C ALA A 173 1.76 -22.22 -9.51
N VAL A 174 0.66 -21.80 -10.14
CA VAL A 174 -0.42 -22.71 -10.57
C VAL A 174 0.09 -23.73 -11.60
N ALA A 175 0.97 -23.33 -12.53
CA ALA A 175 1.56 -24.24 -13.51
C ALA A 175 2.46 -25.30 -12.85
N SER A 176 3.14 -24.96 -11.75
CA SER A 176 4.08 -25.85 -11.05
C SER A 176 3.40 -26.76 -10.02
N GLY A 177 2.35 -26.27 -9.37
CA GLY A 177 1.69 -26.97 -8.26
C GLY A 177 0.33 -26.37 -7.94
N PRO A 178 -0.73 -26.70 -8.70
CA PRO A 178 -2.03 -26.05 -8.57
C PRO A 178 -2.64 -26.23 -7.19
N GLN A 179 -2.70 -27.45 -6.66
CA GLN A 179 -3.34 -27.74 -5.36
C GLN A 179 -2.66 -27.02 -4.19
N GLN A 180 -1.31 -27.01 -4.17
CA GLN A 180 -0.55 -26.27 -3.16
C GLN A 180 -0.77 -24.76 -3.28
N THR A 181 -0.80 -24.24 -4.51
CA THR A 181 -1.05 -22.83 -4.78
C THR A 181 -2.46 -22.43 -4.36
N PHE A 182 -3.48 -23.24 -4.64
CA PHE A 182 -4.86 -22.98 -4.23
C PHE A 182 -5.00 -22.97 -2.71
N ALA A 183 -4.35 -23.91 -2.02
CA ALA A 183 -4.32 -23.91 -0.56
C ALA A 183 -3.69 -22.62 0.00
N ALA A 184 -2.57 -22.17 -0.57
CA ALA A 184 -1.91 -20.93 -0.16
C ALA A 184 -2.76 -19.67 -0.45
N ILE A 185 -3.43 -19.62 -1.61
CA ILE A 185 -4.36 -18.54 -1.93
C ILE A 185 -5.53 -18.55 -0.94
N ASN A 186 -6.14 -19.70 -0.68
CA ASN A 186 -7.31 -19.84 0.19
C ASN A 186 -7.00 -19.63 1.68
N SER A 187 -5.74 -19.75 2.07
CA SER A 187 -5.25 -19.37 3.39
C SER A 187 -4.81 -17.90 3.48
N GLU A 188 -5.16 -17.07 2.50
CA GLU A 188 -4.87 -15.63 2.46
C GLU A 188 -3.36 -15.33 2.58
N SER A 189 -2.51 -16.21 2.00
CA SER A 189 -1.07 -16.02 2.01
C SER A 189 -0.68 -14.68 1.39
N LEU A 190 0.21 -13.94 2.05
CA LEU A 190 0.74 -12.66 1.56
C LEU A 190 1.51 -12.80 0.23
N ALA A 191 1.83 -14.02 -0.19
CA ALA A 191 2.36 -14.29 -1.53
C ALA A 191 1.34 -14.00 -2.66
N PHE A 192 0.03 -14.09 -2.36
CA PHE A 192 -1.07 -13.98 -3.33
C PHE A 192 -2.16 -12.98 -2.94
N LEU A 193 -1.99 -12.30 -1.80
CA LEU A 193 -2.83 -11.22 -1.29
C LEU A 193 -1.91 -10.07 -0.84
N GLN A 194 -2.03 -8.91 -1.49
CA GLN A 194 -1.25 -7.71 -1.22
C GLN A 194 -2.18 -6.50 -1.19
N ASP A 195 -2.58 -6.10 0.02
CA ASP A 195 -3.47 -4.96 0.25
C ASP A 195 -4.81 -5.09 -0.52
N ASP A 196 -5.04 -4.35 -1.62
CA ASP A 196 -6.24 -4.50 -2.47
C ASP A 196 -6.08 -5.49 -3.63
N LEU A 197 -4.86 -5.99 -3.85
CA LEU A 197 -4.52 -6.91 -4.92
C LEU A 197 -4.62 -8.36 -4.44
N TYR A 198 -5.44 -9.17 -5.11
CA TYR A 198 -5.62 -10.58 -4.74
C TYR A 198 -5.81 -11.48 -5.96
N VAL A 199 -5.30 -12.71 -5.84
CA VAL A 199 -5.50 -13.76 -6.83
C VAL A 199 -6.85 -14.46 -6.60
N PHE A 200 -7.58 -14.73 -7.67
CA PHE A 200 -8.64 -15.74 -7.65
C PHE A 200 -8.51 -16.68 -8.87
N VAL A 201 -8.86 -17.94 -8.66
CA VAL A 201 -8.72 -19.00 -9.66
C VAL A 201 -10.05 -19.68 -9.86
N VAL A 202 -10.41 -19.86 -11.13
CA VAL A 202 -11.63 -20.54 -11.57
C VAL A 202 -11.22 -21.77 -12.37
N ASP A 203 -11.80 -22.92 -12.05
CA ASP A 203 -11.71 -24.10 -12.90
C ASP A 203 -12.72 -23.96 -14.04
N MET A 204 -12.22 -23.92 -15.28
CA MET A 204 -13.05 -23.72 -16.47
C MET A 204 -13.88 -24.96 -16.84
N SER A 205 -13.51 -26.15 -16.36
CA SER A 205 -14.27 -27.39 -16.61
C SER A 205 -15.57 -27.40 -15.79
N THR A 206 -15.49 -27.00 -14.52
CA THR A 206 -16.64 -26.93 -13.61
C THR A 206 -17.29 -25.54 -13.55
N SER A 207 -16.60 -24.52 -14.08
CA SER A 207 -16.95 -23.10 -13.94
C SER A 207 -17.07 -22.64 -12.49
N ARG A 208 -16.32 -23.24 -11.57
CA ARG A 208 -16.35 -22.91 -10.14
C ARG A 208 -15.06 -22.26 -9.67
N PHE A 209 -15.16 -21.41 -8.66
CA PHE A 209 -13.98 -20.94 -7.95
C PHE A 209 -13.28 -22.13 -7.28
N VAL A 210 -11.98 -22.27 -7.53
CA VAL A 210 -11.10 -23.22 -6.81
C VAL A 210 -10.19 -22.50 -5.83
N ALA A 211 -9.94 -21.20 -6.04
CA ALA A 211 -9.26 -20.37 -5.06
C ALA A 211 -9.72 -18.90 -5.08
N HIS A 212 -9.72 -18.24 -3.93
CA HIS A 212 -10.00 -16.80 -3.84
C HIS A 212 -9.27 -16.15 -2.64
N GLY A 213 -8.26 -15.33 -2.93
CA GLY A 213 -7.30 -14.81 -1.95
C GLY A 213 -7.83 -13.76 -0.97
N TYR A 214 -9.00 -13.17 -1.23
CA TYR A 214 -9.66 -12.20 -0.34
C TYR A 214 -11.01 -12.67 0.25
N ASN A 215 -11.70 -13.59 -0.42
CA ASN A 215 -13.04 -14.02 -0.01
C ASN A 215 -13.17 -15.54 -0.19
N PRO A 216 -12.63 -16.33 0.76
CA PRO A 216 -12.65 -17.78 0.70
C PRO A 216 -14.07 -18.37 0.62
N ARG A 217 -15.11 -17.63 1.02
CA ARG A 217 -16.51 -18.07 0.92
C ARG A 217 -17.00 -18.26 -0.52
N LEU A 218 -16.30 -17.69 -1.50
CA LEU A 218 -16.63 -17.89 -2.92
C LEU A 218 -16.11 -19.23 -3.46
N VAL A 219 -15.15 -19.87 -2.78
CA VAL A 219 -14.61 -21.17 -3.21
C VAL A 219 -15.72 -22.21 -3.29
N GLY A 220 -15.76 -22.94 -4.41
CA GLY A 220 -16.80 -23.92 -4.73
C GLY A 220 -18.08 -23.33 -5.31
N THR A 221 -18.28 -22.01 -5.30
CA THR A 221 -19.47 -21.39 -5.91
C THR A 221 -19.33 -21.29 -7.44
N ASP A 222 -20.47 -21.18 -8.14
CA ASP A 222 -20.52 -21.10 -9.61
C ASP A 222 -20.14 -19.70 -10.10
N PHE A 223 -19.01 -19.60 -10.78
CA PHE A 223 -18.47 -18.34 -11.28
C PHE A 223 -19.39 -17.70 -12.32
N ARG A 224 -20.13 -18.48 -13.11
CA ARG A 224 -21.06 -17.94 -14.14
C ARG A 224 -22.13 -17.04 -13.53
N ARG A 225 -22.49 -17.29 -12.28
CA ARG A 225 -23.52 -16.53 -11.56
C ARG A 225 -23.00 -15.20 -11.00
N VAL A 226 -21.70 -14.95 -11.09
CA VAL A 226 -21.09 -13.73 -10.55
C VAL A 226 -21.46 -12.54 -11.41
N LYS A 227 -22.09 -11.56 -10.75
CA LYS A 227 -22.46 -10.27 -11.30
C LYS A 227 -21.87 -9.16 -10.46
N ASP A 228 -21.58 -8.02 -11.08
CA ASP A 228 -21.22 -6.81 -10.35
C ASP A 228 -22.43 -6.24 -9.59
N PRO A 229 -22.23 -5.26 -8.68
CA PRO A 229 -23.33 -4.62 -7.95
C PRO A 229 -24.39 -3.93 -8.81
N GLN A 230 -24.10 -3.63 -10.08
CA GLN A 230 -25.02 -3.06 -11.06
C GLN A 230 -25.77 -4.15 -11.86
N GLY A 231 -25.46 -5.43 -11.65
CA GLY A 231 -26.10 -6.58 -12.29
C GLY A 231 -25.44 -7.04 -13.59
N ASN A 232 -24.31 -6.46 -13.99
CA ASN A 232 -23.58 -6.86 -15.19
C ASN A 232 -22.90 -8.22 -14.99
N PRO A 233 -22.88 -9.10 -16.01
CA PRO A 233 -22.28 -10.43 -15.90
C PRO A 233 -20.76 -10.33 -15.87
N VAL A 234 -20.13 -10.78 -14.79
CA VAL A 234 -18.66 -10.82 -14.68
C VAL A 234 -18.16 -12.20 -15.11
N GLY A 235 -18.65 -13.26 -14.45
CA GLY A 235 -18.05 -14.58 -14.66
C GLY A 235 -18.39 -15.22 -16.01
N GLU A 236 -19.63 -15.07 -16.50
CA GLU A 236 -20.00 -15.50 -17.85
C GLU A 236 -19.17 -14.81 -18.93
N ALA A 237 -18.98 -13.49 -18.82
CA ALA A 237 -18.23 -12.70 -19.78
C ALA A 237 -16.74 -13.08 -19.80
N MET A 238 -16.11 -13.21 -18.62
CA MET A 238 -14.72 -13.63 -18.50
C MET A 238 -14.49 -15.06 -19.01
N LEU A 239 -15.37 -16.01 -18.69
CA LEU A 239 -15.28 -17.38 -19.21
C LEU A 239 -15.45 -17.43 -20.73
N ALA A 240 -16.36 -16.62 -21.29
CA ALA A 240 -16.53 -16.52 -22.74
C ALA A 240 -15.29 -15.93 -23.43
N ALA A 241 -14.66 -14.92 -22.82
CA ALA A 241 -13.40 -14.35 -23.30
C ALA A 241 -12.25 -15.37 -23.23
N ALA A 242 -12.12 -16.09 -22.11
CA ALA A 242 -11.09 -17.11 -21.88
C ALA A 242 -11.20 -18.34 -22.81
N LYS A 243 -12.38 -18.59 -23.39
CA LYS A 243 -12.56 -19.61 -24.45
C LYS A 243 -11.96 -19.17 -25.78
N LYS A 244 -11.94 -17.86 -26.06
CA LYS A 244 -11.42 -17.29 -27.31
C LYS A 244 -9.92 -17.03 -27.25
N SER A 245 -9.40 -16.65 -26.08
CA SER A 245 -7.98 -16.33 -25.86
C SER A 245 -7.50 -16.89 -24.52
N SER A 246 -6.25 -17.34 -24.46
CA SER A 246 -5.61 -17.80 -23.22
C SER A 246 -5.23 -16.67 -22.26
N ALA A 247 -5.34 -15.41 -22.68
CA ALA A 247 -5.14 -14.24 -21.85
C ALA A 247 -6.08 -13.10 -22.27
N GLY A 248 -6.40 -12.22 -21.34
CA GLY A 248 -7.21 -11.04 -21.60
C GLY A 248 -7.48 -10.25 -20.33
N GLU A 249 -8.40 -9.31 -20.43
CA GLU A 249 -8.76 -8.39 -19.36
C GLU A 249 -10.27 -8.14 -19.36
N TYR A 250 -10.78 -7.68 -18.22
CA TYR A 250 -12.20 -7.38 -18.04
C TYR A 250 -12.43 -6.31 -16.97
N ASP A 251 -13.24 -5.31 -17.32
CA ASP A 251 -13.65 -4.21 -16.45
C ASP A 251 -15.02 -4.49 -15.83
N TYR A 252 -15.14 -4.25 -14.53
CA TYR A 252 -16.40 -4.35 -13.80
C TYR A 252 -16.32 -3.56 -12.49
N HIS A 253 -17.46 -3.36 -11.83
CA HIS A 253 -17.45 -2.77 -10.50
C HIS A 253 -17.39 -3.85 -9.43
N TRP A 254 -16.61 -3.63 -8.39
CA TRP A 254 -16.47 -4.61 -7.31
C TRP A 254 -16.23 -3.93 -5.97
N GLY A 255 -16.59 -4.62 -4.88
CA GLY A 255 -16.24 -4.16 -3.54
C GLY A 255 -14.72 -4.16 -3.37
N ASN A 256 -14.13 -3.00 -3.07
CA ASN A 256 -12.72 -2.89 -2.75
C ASN A 256 -12.45 -3.41 -1.32
N PRO A 257 -11.56 -4.40 -1.13
CA PRO A 257 -11.26 -4.97 0.17
C PRO A 257 -10.69 -3.94 1.15
N LEU A 258 -9.89 -2.99 0.64
CA LEU A 258 -9.46 -1.84 1.38
C LEU A 258 -10.63 -0.89 1.53
N SER A 259 -11.08 -0.11 0.54
CA SER A 259 -12.00 0.99 0.86
C SER A 259 -13.40 0.59 1.39
N HIS A 260 -13.81 -0.67 1.22
CA HIS A 260 -15.17 -1.18 1.46
C HIS A 260 -16.26 -0.49 0.62
N LYS A 261 -15.87 0.27 -0.41
CA LYS A 261 -16.77 0.86 -1.40
C LYS A 261 -16.80 0.00 -2.66
N VAL A 262 -17.89 0.14 -3.42
CA VAL A 262 -17.94 -0.37 -4.80
C VAL A 262 -17.16 0.58 -5.69
N GLU A 263 -16.15 0.06 -6.37
CA GLU A 263 -15.23 0.82 -7.23
C GLU A 263 -15.02 0.09 -8.56
N ARG A 264 -14.59 0.81 -9.60
CA ARG A 264 -14.25 0.20 -10.88
C ARG A 264 -12.94 -0.61 -10.73
N LYS A 265 -12.98 -1.85 -11.18
CA LYS A 265 -11.90 -2.83 -11.09
C LYS A 265 -11.57 -3.34 -12.49
N HIS A 266 -10.30 -3.26 -12.85
CA HIS A 266 -9.75 -3.83 -14.07
C HIS A 266 -9.02 -5.14 -13.74
N THR A 267 -9.45 -6.26 -14.32
CA THR A 267 -8.91 -7.59 -14.00
C THR A 267 -8.26 -8.23 -15.21
N TYR A 268 -6.98 -8.59 -15.08
CA TYR A 268 -6.27 -9.44 -16.01
C TYR A 268 -6.52 -10.91 -15.70
N PHE A 269 -6.59 -11.74 -16.74
CA PHE A 269 -6.67 -13.18 -16.61
C PHE A 269 -5.71 -13.90 -17.54
N ARG A 270 -5.26 -15.08 -17.11
CA ARG A 270 -4.47 -16.01 -17.93
C ARG A 270 -4.87 -17.46 -17.64
N ARG A 271 -4.98 -18.25 -18.71
CA ARG A 271 -5.31 -19.67 -18.65
C ARG A 271 -4.04 -20.51 -18.43
N VAL A 272 -4.10 -21.43 -17.47
CA VAL A 272 -3.07 -22.41 -17.13
C VAL A 272 -3.74 -23.79 -17.07
N GLY A 273 -3.61 -24.58 -18.13
CA GLY A 273 -4.39 -25.81 -18.29
C GLY A 273 -5.89 -25.51 -18.30
N GLU A 274 -6.63 -26.07 -17.36
CA GLU A 274 -8.07 -25.85 -17.14
C GLU A 274 -8.38 -24.67 -16.21
N TYR A 275 -7.36 -24.06 -15.60
CA TYR A 275 -7.54 -22.99 -14.63
C TYR A 275 -7.43 -21.62 -15.28
N LEU A 276 -8.39 -20.74 -14.97
CA LEU A 276 -8.32 -19.32 -15.25
C LEU A 276 -7.79 -18.61 -13.99
N VAL A 277 -6.57 -18.09 -14.06
CA VAL A 277 -5.93 -17.32 -12.98
C VAL A 277 -6.20 -15.85 -13.22
N ASN A 278 -6.68 -15.14 -12.21
CA ASN A 278 -7.16 -13.77 -12.35
C ASN A 278 -6.58 -12.88 -11.25
N VAL A 279 -6.19 -11.67 -11.61
CA VAL A 279 -5.73 -10.61 -10.69
C VAL A 279 -6.19 -9.27 -11.26
N GLY A 280 -6.72 -8.40 -10.41
CA GLY A 280 -7.17 -7.08 -10.84
C GLY A 280 -6.91 -5.99 -9.83
N TYR A 281 -6.76 -4.77 -10.33
CA TYR A 281 -6.55 -3.56 -9.55
C TYR A 281 -7.78 -2.65 -9.61
N TYR A 282 -7.91 -1.74 -8.64
CA TYR A 282 -9.00 -0.77 -8.59
C TYR A 282 -8.53 0.57 -9.17
N GLU A 283 -9.31 1.13 -10.09
CA GLU A 283 -8.96 2.40 -10.74
C GLU A 283 -9.00 3.56 -9.73
N LYS A 284 -8.13 4.55 -9.90
CA LYS A 284 -8.19 5.81 -9.15
C LYS A 284 -9.40 6.60 -9.66
N THR A 285 -10.12 7.27 -8.77
CA THR A 285 -11.28 8.08 -9.18
C THR A 285 -10.76 9.31 -9.92
N GLY A 286 -10.86 9.36 -11.25
CA GLY A 286 -10.47 10.52 -12.05
C GLY A 286 -9.68 10.26 -13.34
N ASP A 287 -9.41 9.00 -13.71
CA ASP A 287 -8.84 8.62 -15.01
C ASP A 287 -9.92 8.51 -16.11
#